data_AF-A0A931KL80-F1
#
_entry.id   AF-A0A931KL80-F1
#
_cell.length_a   1.000
_cell.length_b   1.000
_cell.length_c   1.000
_cell.angle_alpha   90.00
_cell.angle_beta   90.00
_cell.angle_gamma   90.00
#
_symmetry.space_group_name_H-M   'P 1'
#
loop_
_entity.id
_entity.type
_entity.pdbx_description
1 polymer ?
#
loop_
_entity_poly.entity_id
_entity_poly.type
_entity_poly.pdbx_seq_one_letter_code
_entity_poly.pdbx_strand_id
1 'polypeptide(L)'
;MITFYETPLICNAAPEIGCGSRSKPVLLALEKHAAVKEAWLNRAGTVIAVVWKNEPLTESFAKPIFEKNNIQFMQLNSMQDAIYRKTFRMANLWYRGAAVDELSKEEAATIAENAVKFALESNLINPNEAKKIKKDVEAYFKGELVKLRTNEELNEDSQHKFMTAMYDIAEKYIGKERTEKAMQLYQENCEKQCKKDGSCVQPGTKGDCCNHN
;
A
#
# COMPACT_ATOMS: atom_id res chain seq x y z
N MET A 1 -0.58 28.61 -1.46
CA MET A 1 -1.40 28.07 -2.58
C MET A 1 -1.52 26.56 -2.45
N ILE A 2 -2.50 25.90 -3.11
CA ILE A 2 -2.64 24.44 -3.09
C ILE A 2 -2.67 23.92 -4.52
N THR A 3 -1.83 22.93 -4.81
CA THR A 3 -1.83 22.17 -6.06
C THR A 3 -2.22 20.74 -5.78
N PHE A 4 -3.04 20.16 -6.65
CA PHE A 4 -3.46 18.76 -6.57
C PHE A 4 -2.83 17.98 -7.74
N TYR A 5 -2.36 16.79 -7.45
CA TYR A 5 -1.73 15.88 -8.40
C TYR A 5 -2.46 14.55 -8.36
N GLU A 6 -2.98 14.10 -9.49
CA GLU A 6 -3.46 12.73 -9.64
C GLU A 6 -2.28 11.76 -9.59
N THR A 7 -2.41 10.66 -8.85
CA THR A 7 -1.35 9.68 -8.60
C THR A 7 -1.92 8.26 -8.45
N PRO A 8 -1.23 7.19 -8.90
CA PRO A 8 -1.69 5.81 -8.76
C PRO A 8 -1.17 5.17 -7.46
N LEU A 9 -1.51 5.74 -6.31
CA LEU A 9 -1.06 5.28 -4.99
C LEU A 9 -2.13 4.47 -4.27
N ILE A 10 -3.00 3.78 -5.01
CA ILE A 10 -3.99 2.85 -4.48
C ILE A 10 -3.27 1.62 -3.89
N CYS A 11 -3.78 1.10 -2.78
CA CYS A 11 -3.28 -0.13 -2.18
C CYS A 11 -3.80 -1.36 -2.94
N ASN A 12 -2.91 -2.26 -3.37
CA ASN A 12 -3.35 -3.48 -4.06
C ASN A 12 -4.08 -4.46 -3.12
N ALA A 13 -3.66 -4.53 -1.85
CA ALA A 13 -4.29 -5.42 -0.87
C ALA A 13 -5.63 -4.88 -0.34
N ALA A 14 -5.86 -3.56 -0.44
CA ALA A 14 -7.07 -2.87 -0.01
C ALA A 14 -7.42 -1.75 -1.00
N PRO A 15 -8.00 -2.07 -2.18
CA PRO A 15 -8.19 -1.14 -3.30
C PRO A 15 -9.05 0.10 -3.01
N GLU A 16 -9.78 0.10 -1.90
CA GLU A 16 -10.60 1.21 -1.41
C GLU A 16 -9.80 2.32 -0.69
N ILE A 17 -8.51 2.09 -0.39
CA ILE A 17 -7.63 3.04 0.30
C ILE A 17 -6.29 3.23 -0.42
N GLY A 18 -5.63 4.34 -0.10
CA GLY A 18 -4.27 4.62 -0.52
C GLY A 18 -3.24 3.77 0.22
N CYS A 19 -2.17 3.42 -0.48
CA CYS A 19 -1.03 2.68 0.04
C CYS A 19 -0.18 3.59 0.92
N GLY A 20 -0.32 3.46 2.24
CA GLY A 20 0.41 4.28 3.20
C GLY A 20 1.93 4.13 3.11
N SER A 21 2.39 2.88 2.96
CA SER A 21 3.82 2.54 2.88
C SER A 21 4.52 3.17 1.67
N ARG A 22 3.84 3.23 0.50
CA ARG A 22 4.35 3.86 -0.73
C ARG A 22 4.21 5.38 -0.73
N SER A 23 3.17 5.92 -0.12
CA SER A 23 2.92 7.36 -0.09
C SER A 23 3.75 8.11 0.97
N LYS A 24 4.04 7.48 2.11
CA LYS A 24 4.82 8.08 3.19
C LYS A 24 6.16 8.71 2.74
N PRO A 25 7.04 8.02 2.00
CA PRO A 25 8.33 8.60 1.62
C PRO A 25 8.19 9.85 0.74
N VAL A 26 7.25 9.87 -0.22
CA VAL A 26 7.02 11.05 -1.07
C VAL A 26 6.45 12.22 -0.26
N LEU A 27 5.48 11.99 0.62
CA LEU A 27 4.89 13.06 1.44
C LEU A 27 5.92 13.69 2.37
N LEU A 28 6.73 12.86 3.05
CA LEU A 28 7.80 13.35 3.91
C LEU A 28 8.91 14.06 3.13
N ALA A 29 9.25 13.58 1.92
CA ALA A 29 10.23 14.23 1.06
C ALA A 29 9.75 15.61 0.59
N LEU A 30 8.47 15.74 0.22
CA LEU A 30 7.86 17.02 -0.16
C LEU A 30 7.92 18.02 1.00
N GLU A 31 7.52 17.61 2.22
CA GLU A 31 7.50 18.49 3.39
C GLU A 31 8.89 18.89 3.92
N LYS A 32 9.96 18.20 3.53
CA LYS A 32 11.34 18.59 3.90
C LYS A 32 11.78 19.90 3.25
N HIS A 33 11.15 20.32 2.15
CA HIS A 33 11.58 21.50 1.42
C HIS A 33 10.90 22.78 1.93
N ALA A 34 11.68 23.85 2.03
CA ALA A 34 11.24 25.10 2.65
C ALA A 34 10.02 25.75 1.96
N ALA A 35 9.81 25.51 0.67
CA ALA A 35 8.66 26.05 -0.08
C ALA A 35 7.34 25.30 0.17
N VAL A 36 7.40 24.06 0.68
CA VAL A 36 6.23 23.25 1.00
C VAL A 36 5.85 23.49 2.46
N LYS A 37 4.57 23.73 2.70
CA LYS A 37 3.99 23.82 4.05
C LYS A 37 3.48 22.46 4.51
N GLU A 38 2.78 21.75 3.61
CA GLU A 38 2.11 20.49 3.91
C GLU A 38 2.00 19.63 2.64
N ALA A 39 2.04 18.31 2.78
CA ALA A 39 1.75 17.35 1.73
C ALA A 39 0.77 16.29 2.25
N TRP A 40 -0.29 16.06 1.48
CA TRP A 40 -1.41 15.20 1.89
C TRP A 40 -1.72 14.18 0.81
N LEU A 41 -2.15 12.99 1.23
CA LEU A 41 -2.78 11.99 0.38
C LEU A 41 -4.28 11.96 0.68
N ASN A 42 -5.13 11.86 -0.35
CA ASN A 42 -6.54 11.57 -0.12
C ASN A 42 -6.74 10.10 0.30
N ARG A 43 -7.85 9.77 0.96
CA ARG A 43 -8.12 8.42 1.47
C ARG A 43 -7.96 7.34 0.41
N ALA A 44 -8.43 7.59 -0.82
CA ALA A 44 -8.40 6.62 -1.91
C ALA A 44 -7.00 6.41 -2.51
N GLY A 45 -6.00 7.24 -2.17
CA GLY A 45 -4.66 7.14 -2.77
C GLY A 45 -4.58 7.60 -4.22
N THR A 46 -5.57 8.34 -4.71
CA THR A 46 -5.65 8.79 -6.10
C THR A 46 -5.12 10.21 -6.30
N VAL A 47 -4.94 10.99 -5.21
CA VAL A 47 -4.52 12.38 -5.27
C VAL A 47 -3.57 12.74 -4.13
N ILE A 48 -2.47 13.39 -4.49
CA ILE A 48 -1.60 14.12 -3.57
C ILE A 48 -1.91 15.62 -3.66
N ALA A 49 -2.11 16.28 -2.52
CA ALA A 49 -2.24 17.72 -2.43
C ALA A 49 -0.99 18.32 -1.77
N VAL A 50 -0.39 19.32 -2.43
CA VAL A 50 0.76 20.07 -1.89
C VAL A 50 0.33 21.49 -1.58
N VAL A 51 0.52 21.88 -0.32
CA VAL A 51 0.29 23.23 0.17
C VAL A 51 1.61 23.99 0.09
N TRP A 52 1.70 24.93 -0.83
CA TRP A 52 2.85 25.79 -1.03
C TRP A 52 2.78 27.03 -0.13
N LYS A 53 3.91 27.44 0.43
CA LYS A 53 4.01 28.69 1.18
C LYS A 53 3.81 29.90 0.27
N ASN A 54 4.42 29.87 -0.91
CA ASN A 54 4.36 30.91 -1.94
C ASN A 54 3.85 30.28 -3.26
N GLU A 55 4.61 30.44 -4.34
CA GLU A 55 4.36 29.88 -5.66
C GLU A 55 4.61 28.35 -5.72
N PRO A 56 3.95 27.63 -6.64
CA PRO A 56 4.11 26.20 -6.79
C PRO A 56 5.39 25.90 -7.56
N LEU A 57 6.22 25.02 -7.01
CA LEU A 57 7.47 24.59 -7.63
C LEU A 57 7.30 23.17 -8.21
N THR A 58 6.31 22.98 -9.07
CA THR A 58 5.99 21.65 -9.62
C THR A 58 7.18 21.06 -10.37
N GLU A 59 7.65 21.72 -11.43
CA GLU A 59 8.70 21.18 -12.31
C GLU A 59 10.06 21.12 -11.62
N SER A 60 10.43 22.15 -10.86
CA SER A 60 11.77 22.27 -10.26
C SER A 60 11.94 21.48 -8.96
N PHE A 61 10.84 21.06 -8.31
CA PHE A 61 10.91 20.41 -7.00
C PHE A 61 9.98 19.20 -6.84
N ALA A 62 8.66 19.34 -7.05
CA ALA A 62 7.73 18.24 -6.80
C ALA A 62 7.97 17.06 -7.76
N LYS A 63 8.18 17.35 -9.04
CA LYS A 63 8.42 16.37 -10.11
C LYS A 63 9.63 15.48 -9.83
N PRO A 64 10.84 16.00 -9.54
CA PRO A 64 11.98 15.17 -9.15
C PRO A 64 11.70 14.22 -7.98
N ILE A 65 10.87 14.63 -7.02
CA ILE A 65 10.49 13.77 -5.89
C ILE A 65 9.55 12.65 -6.33
N PHE A 66 8.52 12.96 -7.12
CA PHE A 66 7.63 11.95 -7.67
C PHE A 66 8.40 10.92 -8.51
N GLU A 67 9.27 11.40 -9.41
CA GLU A 67 10.11 10.54 -10.26
C GLU A 67 11.07 9.67 -9.44
N LYS A 68 11.75 10.24 -8.43
CA LYS A 68 12.62 9.47 -7.53
C LYS A 68 11.88 8.36 -6.78
N ASN A 69 10.61 8.59 -6.44
CA ASN A 69 9.78 7.57 -5.79
C ASN A 69 9.01 6.69 -6.79
N ASN A 70 9.29 6.85 -8.09
CA ASN A 70 8.63 6.13 -9.17
C ASN A 70 7.09 6.25 -9.14
N ILE A 71 6.61 7.47 -8.95
CA ILE A 71 5.20 7.83 -8.90
C ILE A 71 4.87 8.63 -10.15
N GLN A 72 4.01 8.08 -11.00
CA GLN A 72 3.40 8.85 -12.06
C GLN A 72 2.49 9.91 -11.46
N PHE A 73 2.51 11.11 -12.03
CA PHE A 73 1.65 12.19 -11.56
C PHE A 73 1.16 13.07 -12.71
N MET A 74 -0.03 13.63 -12.53
CA MET A 74 -0.59 14.66 -13.41
C MET A 74 -1.10 15.82 -12.55
N GLN A 75 -0.65 17.04 -12.81
CA GLN A 75 -1.19 18.21 -12.13
C GLN A 75 -2.63 18.47 -12.60
N LEU A 76 -3.56 18.55 -11.64
CA LEU A 76 -4.96 18.83 -11.91
C LEU A 76 -5.18 20.33 -12.16
N ASN A 77 -6.03 20.65 -13.12
CA ASN A 77 -6.50 22.02 -13.35
C ASN A 77 -7.65 22.40 -12.38
N SER A 78 -8.06 23.67 -12.41
CA SER A 78 -9.09 24.20 -11.50
C SER A 78 -10.46 23.53 -11.60
N MET A 79 -10.81 22.97 -12.76
CA MET A 79 -12.07 22.25 -12.95
C MET A 79 -11.98 20.85 -12.32
N GLN A 80 -10.85 20.16 -12.52
CA GLN A 80 -10.60 18.83 -11.98
C GLN A 80 -10.40 18.86 -10.46
N ASP A 81 -9.75 19.89 -9.93
CA ASP A 81 -9.43 19.95 -8.50
C ASP A 81 -10.58 20.46 -7.62
N ALA A 82 -11.66 20.99 -8.22
CA ALA A 82 -12.79 21.57 -7.51
C ALA A 82 -13.45 20.60 -6.52
N ILE A 83 -13.51 19.31 -6.85
CA ILE A 83 -14.06 18.27 -5.96
C ILE A 83 -13.17 18.02 -4.74
N TYR A 84 -11.85 18.06 -4.91
CA TYR A 84 -10.88 17.82 -3.85
C TYR A 84 -10.75 19.02 -2.92
N ARG A 85 -10.88 20.23 -3.46
CA ARG A 85 -10.92 21.47 -2.64
C ARG A 85 -12.04 21.46 -1.61
N LYS A 86 -13.20 20.89 -1.94
CA LYS A 86 -14.36 20.80 -1.03
C LYS A 86 -14.10 19.92 0.19
N THR A 87 -13.27 18.88 0.04
CA THR A 87 -13.01 17.90 1.10
C THR A 87 -11.64 18.05 1.74
N PHE A 88 -10.79 18.92 1.20
CA PHE A 88 -9.40 19.06 1.63
C PHE A 88 -9.29 19.31 3.14
N ARG A 89 -8.46 18.50 3.81
CA ARG A 89 -8.25 18.46 5.27
C ARG A 89 -9.45 18.01 6.11
N MET A 90 -10.54 17.53 5.51
CA MET A 90 -11.56 16.82 6.28
C MET A 90 -10.98 15.55 6.90
N ALA A 91 -11.31 15.32 8.17
CA ALA A 91 -10.89 14.12 8.89
C ALA A 91 -11.29 12.85 8.13
N ASN A 92 -10.44 11.83 8.21
CA ASN A 92 -10.58 10.53 7.53
C ASN A 92 -10.59 10.57 5.99
N LEU A 93 -10.63 11.74 5.36
CA LEU A 93 -10.56 11.89 3.90
C LEU A 93 -9.18 12.28 3.39
N TRP A 94 -8.34 12.87 4.26
CA TRP A 94 -7.00 13.33 3.91
C TRP A 94 -6.00 13.02 5.03
N TYR A 95 -4.83 12.54 4.63
CA TYR A 95 -3.77 12.06 5.54
C TYR A 95 -2.48 12.80 5.21
N ARG A 96 -1.95 13.53 6.19
CA ARG A 96 -0.72 14.34 6.05
C ARG A 96 0.51 13.54 6.45
N GLY A 97 1.57 13.59 5.65
CA GLY A 97 2.88 13.05 6.06
C GLY A 97 2.78 11.64 6.64
N ALA A 98 3.20 11.45 7.89
CA ALA A 98 3.17 10.16 8.58
C ALA A 98 1.77 9.67 8.98
N ALA A 99 0.72 10.49 8.90
CA ALA A 99 -0.66 10.06 9.22
C ALA A 99 -1.18 8.98 8.26
N VAL A 100 -0.57 8.81 7.08
CA VAL A 100 -0.86 7.68 6.18
C VAL A 100 -0.56 6.32 6.80
N ASP A 101 0.15 6.26 7.93
CA ASP A 101 0.33 5.04 8.71
C ASP A 101 -1.01 4.46 9.18
N GLU A 102 -2.06 5.27 9.35
CA GLU A 102 -3.41 4.76 9.65
C GLU A 102 -3.97 3.94 8.47
N LEU A 103 -3.75 4.39 7.23
CA LEU A 103 -4.12 3.61 6.04
C LEU A 103 -3.34 2.29 5.97
N SER A 104 -2.04 2.31 6.32
CA SER A 104 -1.24 1.08 6.39
C SER A 104 -1.73 0.11 7.47
N LYS A 105 -2.28 0.60 8.58
CA LYS A 105 -2.89 -0.26 9.61
C LYS A 105 -4.23 -0.84 9.15
N GLU A 106 -5.02 -0.08 8.37
CA GLU A 106 -6.23 -0.60 7.72
C GLU A 106 -5.87 -1.69 6.69
N GLU A 107 -4.87 -1.43 5.85
CA GLU A 107 -4.31 -2.40 4.88
C GLU A 107 -3.87 -3.70 5.57
N ALA A 108 -3.16 -3.62 6.70
CA ALA A 108 -2.72 -4.79 7.46
C ALA A 108 -3.89 -5.67 7.92
N ALA A 109 -5.03 -5.08 8.27
CA ALA A 109 -6.23 -5.83 8.65
C ALA A 109 -6.84 -6.57 7.46
N THR A 110 -6.87 -5.93 6.27
CA THR A 110 -7.34 -6.57 5.04
C THR A 110 -6.42 -7.71 4.59
N ILE A 111 -5.10 -7.53 4.67
CA ILE A 111 -4.12 -8.60 4.41
C ILE A 111 -4.37 -9.79 5.34
N ALA A 112 -4.55 -9.54 6.64
CA ALA A 112 -4.76 -10.59 7.62
C ALA A 112 -6.08 -11.36 7.41
N GLU A 113 -7.15 -10.67 7.02
CA GLU A 113 -8.42 -11.32 6.65
C GLU A 113 -8.24 -12.22 5.43
N ASN A 114 -7.60 -11.71 4.38
CA ASN A 114 -7.39 -12.45 3.13
C ASN A 114 -6.44 -13.64 3.31
N ALA A 115 -5.46 -13.53 4.20
CA ALA A 115 -4.46 -14.56 4.46
C ALA A 115 -5.03 -15.87 5.02
N VAL A 116 -6.18 -15.83 5.71
CA VAL A 116 -6.80 -17.03 6.30
C VAL A 116 -7.99 -17.53 5.50
N LYS A 117 -8.53 -16.71 4.59
CA LYS A 117 -9.79 -16.93 3.89
C LYS A 117 -9.83 -18.27 3.15
N PHE A 118 -8.86 -18.54 2.28
CA PHE A 118 -8.86 -19.75 1.45
C PHE A 118 -8.67 -21.03 2.29
N ALA A 119 -7.89 -20.96 3.37
CA ALA A 119 -7.65 -22.09 4.25
C ALA A 119 -8.91 -22.40 5.08
N LEU A 120 -9.66 -21.37 5.50
CA LEU A 120 -10.98 -21.52 6.11
C LEU A 120 -12.00 -22.13 5.14
N GLU A 121 -12.11 -21.57 3.93
CA GLU A 121 -13.05 -22.04 2.90
C GLU A 121 -12.79 -23.50 2.48
N SER A 122 -11.53 -23.92 2.52
CA SER A 122 -11.11 -25.30 2.22
C SER A 122 -11.20 -26.26 3.43
N ASN A 123 -11.72 -25.80 4.58
CA ASN A 123 -11.75 -26.54 5.84
C ASN A 123 -10.37 -27.04 6.31
N LEU A 124 -9.27 -26.39 5.89
CA LEU A 124 -7.91 -26.73 6.31
C LEU A 124 -7.61 -26.23 7.73
N ILE A 125 -8.25 -25.11 8.10
CA ILE A 125 -8.21 -24.52 9.42
C ILE A 125 -9.63 -24.27 9.92
N ASN A 126 -9.82 -24.26 11.24
CA ASN A 126 -11.10 -23.92 11.86
C ASN A 126 -11.17 -22.43 12.25
N PRO A 127 -12.36 -21.89 12.61
CA PRO A 127 -12.51 -20.48 12.97
C PRO A 127 -11.63 -20.00 14.13
N ASN A 128 -11.32 -20.88 15.10
CA ASN A 128 -10.46 -20.53 16.24
C ASN A 128 -8.98 -20.43 15.82
N GLU A 129 -8.51 -21.34 14.97
CA GLU A 129 -7.17 -21.29 14.37
C GLU A 129 -7.02 -20.03 13.50
N ALA A 130 -7.98 -19.77 12.62
CA ALA A 130 -7.97 -18.58 11.77
C ALA A 130 -7.95 -17.27 12.55
N LYS A 131 -8.73 -17.17 13.65
CA LYS A 131 -8.71 -15.99 14.52
C LYS A 131 -7.33 -15.72 15.10
N LYS A 132 -6.59 -16.76 15.48
CA LYS A 132 -5.23 -16.65 16.04
C LYS A 132 -4.21 -16.26 14.97
N ILE A 133 -4.27 -16.91 13.80
CA ILE A 133 -3.40 -16.60 12.65
C ILE A 133 -3.65 -15.15 12.22
N LYS A 134 -4.91 -14.76 11.96
CA LYS A 134 -5.27 -13.40 11.57
C LYS A 134 -4.71 -12.35 12.54
N LYS A 135 -4.83 -12.57 13.85
CA LYS A 135 -4.32 -11.63 14.86
C LYS A 135 -2.81 -11.42 14.73
N ASP A 136 -2.04 -12.48 14.61
CA ASP A 136 -0.57 -12.39 14.54
C ASP A 136 -0.10 -11.84 13.19
N VAL A 137 -0.79 -12.18 12.09
CA VAL A 137 -0.55 -11.60 10.76
C VAL A 137 -0.82 -10.10 10.74
N GLU A 138 -1.95 -9.67 11.29
CA GLU A 138 -2.31 -8.26 11.38
C GLU A 138 -1.28 -7.49 12.21
N ALA A 139 -0.84 -8.05 13.34
CA ALA A 139 0.19 -7.44 14.18
C ALA A 139 1.54 -7.29 13.44
N TYR A 140 1.94 -8.32 12.70
CA TYR A 140 3.15 -8.29 11.88
C TYR A 140 3.07 -7.16 10.83
N PHE A 141 2.02 -7.12 10.01
CA PHE A 141 1.89 -6.10 8.97
C PHE A 141 1.64 -4.70 9.51
N LYS A 142 0.99 -4.53 10.66
CA LYS A 142 0.88 -3.23 11.35
C LYS A 142 2.24 -2.67 11.74
N GLY A 143 3.17 -3.52 12.16
CA GLY A 143 4.54 -3.11 12.42
C GLY A 143 5.32 -2.87 11.13
N GLU A 144 5.04 -3.67 10.10
CA GLU A 144 5.90 -3.69 8.93
C GLU A 144 5.57 -2.63 7.87
N LEU A 145 4.29 -2.34 7.66
CA LEU A 145 3.84 -1.37 6.65
C LEU A 145 4.09 0.09 7.05
N VAL A 146 4.27 0.37 8.34
CA VAL A 146 4.54 1.74 8.84
C VAL A 146 6.03 2.12 8.80
N LYS A 147 6.92 1.17 8.53
CA LYS A 147 8.35 1.47 8.42
C LYS A 147 8.60 2.37 7.22
N LEU A 148 9.35 3.44 7.45
CA LEU A 148 9.79 4.33 6.38
C LEU A 148 10.81 3.58 5.52
N ARG A 149 10.50 3.45 4.23
CA ARG A 149 11.36 2.84 3.22
C ARG A 149 11.56 3.80 2.06
N THR A 150 12.73 3.74 1.46
CA THR A 150 13.03 4.28 0.13
C THR A 150 12.31 3.46 -0.95
N ASN A 151 12.23 3.99 -2.17
CA ASN A 151 11.69 3.23 -3.29
C ASN A 151 12.53 1.96 -3.56
N GLU A 152 13.84 2.04 -3.37
CA GLU A 152 14.74 0.89 -3.48
C GLU A 152 14.42 -0.18 -2.43
N GLU A 153 14.29 0.20 -1.16
CA GLU A 153 13.94 -0.71 -0.06
C GLU A 153 12.52 -1.30 -0.18
N LEU A 154 11.59 -0.61 -0.84
CA LEU A 154 10.26 -1.15 -1.15
C LEU A 154 10.31 -2.25 -2.22
N ASN A 155 11.34 -2.24 -3.07
CA ASN A 155 11.56 -3.22 -4.14
C ASN A 155 12.59 -4.30 -3.76
N GLU A 156 13.19 -4.24 -2.58
CA GLU A 156 13.91 -5.39 -2.00
C GLU A 156 12.96 -6.57 -1.81
N ASP A 157 13.52 -7.76 -1.56
CA ASP A 157 12.85 -9.07 -1.42
C ASP A 157 11.87 -9.14 -0.23
N SER A 158 10.86 -8.28 -0.28
CA SER A 158 9.79 -8.10 0.69
C SER A 158 8.77 -9.22 0.53
N GLN A 159 8.59 -9.72 -0.69
CA GLN A 159 7.72 -10.87 -0.95
C GLN A 159 8.20 -12.10 -0.21
N HIS A 160 9.48 -12.48 -0.33
CA HIS A 160 10.00 -13.64 0.40
C HIS A 160 9.91 -13.41 1.91
N LYS A 161 10.37 -12.26 2.41
CA LYS A 161 10.28 -11.91 3.85
C LYS A 161 8.86 -12.03 4.38
N PHE A 162 7.86 -11.56 3.63
CA PHE A 162 6.46 -11.64 4.02
C PHE A 162 5.97 -13.08 3.98
N MET A 163 6.28 -13.85 2.95
CA MET A 163 5.87 -15.25 2.84
C MET A 163 6.49 -16.11 3.94
N THR A 164 7.75 -15.88 4.32
CA THR A 164 8.39 -16.54 5.47
C THR A 164 7.68 -16.19 6.77
N ALA A 165 7.41 -14.91 7.05
CA ALA A 165 6.70 -14.51 8.26
C ALA A 165 5.29 -15.12 8.32
N MET A 166 4.58 -15.17 7.19
CA MET A 166 3.27 -15.80 7.08
C MET A 166 3.33 -17.30 7.37
N TYR A 167 4.35 -17.98 6.85
CA TYR A 167 4.60 -19.40 7.12
C TYR A 167 4.82 -19.63 8.61
N ASP A 168 5.74 -18.89 9.22
CA ASP A 168 6.10 -19.04 10.64
C ASP A 168 4.88 -18.81 11.56
N ILE A 169 4.05 -17.81 11.24
CA ILE A 169 2.82 -17.53 11.98
C ILE A 169 1.82 -18.67 11.83
N ALA A 170 1.62 -19.21 10.63
CA ALA A 170 0.70 -20.31 10.41
C ALA A 170 1.18 -21.60 11.08
N GLU A 171 2.47 -21.94 10.94
CA GLU A 171 3.07 -23.15 11.51
C GLU A 171 2.87 -23.22 13.03
N LYS A 172 3.04 -22.09 13.72
CA LYS A 172 2.79 -21.95 15.16
C LYS A 172 1.39 -22.44 15.59
N TYR A 173 0.38 -22.33 14.73
CA TYR A 173 -1.01 -22.64 15.09
C TYR A 173 -1.54 -23.93 14.49
N ILE A 174 -1.10 -24.29 13.28
CA ILE A 174 -1.67 -25.43 12.55
C ILE A 174 -0.66 -26.53 12.23
N GLY A 175 0.62 -26.31 12.56
CA GLY A 175 1.70 -27.24 12.30
C GLY A 175 2.18 -27.20 10.85
N LYS A 176 3.34 -27.80 10.61
CA LYS A 176 4.08 -27.74 9.35
C LYS A 176 3.27 -28.22 8.14
N GLU A 177 2.75 -29.44 8.20
CA GLU A 177 2.05 -30.08 7.07
C GLU A 177 0.83 -29.26 6.59
N ARG A 178 0.00 -28.79 7.53
CA ARG A 178 -1.16 -27.96 7.19
C ARG A 178 -0.74 -26.57 6.71
N THR A 179 0.38 -26.05 7.18
CA THR A 179 0.92 -24.77 6.71
C THR A 179 1.41 -24.87 5.27
N GLU A 180 2.17 -25.91 4.93
CA GLU A 180 2.63 -26.14 3.56
C GLU A 180 1.44 -26.24 2.60
N LYS A 181 0.40 -26.99 2.98
CA LYS A 181 -0.84 -27.09 2.20
C LYS A 181 -1.57 -25.75 2.08
N ALA A 182 -1.59 -24.94 3.13
CA ALA A 182 -2.20 -23.61 3.09
C ALA A 182 -1.43 -22.69 2.12
N MET A 183 -0.10 -22.71 2.16
CA MET A 183 0.72 -21.88 1.28
C MET A 183 0.59 -22.28 -0.19
N GLN A 184 0.45 -23.58 -0.48
CA GLN A 184 0.13 -24.06 -1.83
C GLN A 184 -1.23 -23.52 -2.31
N LEU A 185 -2.28 -23.62 -1.48
CA LEU A 185 -3.60 -23.09 -1.82
C LEU A 185 -3.59 -21.57 -2.04
N TYR A 186 -2.79 -20.84 -1.26
CA TYR A 186 -2.58 -19.41 -1.46
C TYR A 186 -1.97 -19.12 -2.84
N GLN A 187 -0.87 -19.80 -3.17
CA GLN A 187 -0.16 -19.62 -4.44
C GLN A 187 -1.03 -19.97 -5.65
N GLU A 188 -1.74 -21.11 -5.61
CA GLU A 188 -2.68 -21.50 -6.67
C GLU A 188 -3.78 -20.45 -6.88
N ASN A 189 -4.26 -19.83 -5.81
CA ASN A 189 -5.28 -18.79 -5.89
C ASN A 189 -4.72 -17.48 -6.46
N CYS A 190 -3.50 -17.10 -6.08
CA CYS A 190 -2.81 -15.97 -6.71
C CYS A 190 -2.67 -16.18 -8.22
N GLU A 191 -2.23 -17.36 -8.66
CA GLU A 191 -2.11 -17.69 -10.09
C GLU A 191 -3.45 -17.65 -10.83
N LYS A 192 -4.54 -18.13 -10.21
CA LYS A 192 -5.90 -18.09 -10.79
C LYS A 192 -6.43 -16.66 -10.92
N GLN A 193 -6.13 -15.79 -9.97
CA GLN A 193 -6.51 -14.37 -10.02
C GLN A 193 -5.73 -13.65 -11.13
N CYS A 194 -4.43 -13.90 -11.24
CA CYS A 194 -3.59 -13.36 -12.32
C CYS A 194 -4.05 -13.78 -13.73
N LYS A 195 -4.63 -14.98 -13.89
CA LYS A 195 -5.18 -15.45 -15.18
C LYS A 195 -6.53 -14.84 -15.55
N LYS A 196 -7.30 -14.30 -14.59
CA LYS A 196 -8.61 -13.68 -14.82
C LYS A 196 -8.51 -12.20 -15.15
N ASP A 197 -7.57 -11.51 -14.50
CA ASP A 197 -7.33 -10.08 -14.70
C ASP A 197 -6.00 -9.93 -15.43
N GLY A 198 -6.04 -9.92 -16.78
CA GLY A 198 -4.87 -9.91 -17.68
C GLY A 198 -3.91 -8.72 -17.57
N SER A 199 -3.80 -8.05 -16.43
CA SER A 199 -2.78 -7.05 -16.14
C SER A 199 -2.52 -6.95 -14.63
N CYS A 200 -1.57 -7.72 -14.12
CA CYS A 200 -0.95 -7.45 -12.82
C CYS A 200 0.40 -6.77 -13.03
N VAL A 201 0.41 -5.64 -13.76
CA VAL A 201 1.61 -4.80 -13.83
C VAL A 201 1.73 -4.09 -12.49
N GLN A 202 2.67 -4.53 -11.66
CA GLN A 202 3.12 -3.71 -10.53
C GLN A 202 3.65 -2.38 -11.08
N PRO A 203 3.15 -1.22 -10.63
CA PRO A 203 3.74 0.05 -11.01
C PRO A 203 5.16 0.13 -10.44
N GLY A 204 6.17 -0.15 -11.28
CA GLY A 204 7.58 0.06 -10.95
C GLY A 204 8.50 -1.14 -10.91
N THR A 205 8.02 -2.35 -11.14
CA THR A 205 8.88 -3.52 -11.31
C THR A 205 8.82 -3.97 -12.77
N LYS A 206 9.97 -4.33 -13.33
CA LYS A 206 10.07 -4.91 -14.69
C LYS A 206 9.65 -6.39 -14.72
N GLY A 207 9.00 -6.89 -13.68
CA GLY A 207 8.61 -8.28 -13.55
C GLY A 207 7.15 -8.39 -13.17
N ASP A 208 6.36 -9.03 -14.03
CA ASP A 208 5.07 -9.59 -13.63
C ASP A 208 5.31 -10.52 -12.44
N CYS A 209 4.43 -10.44 -11.43
CA CYS A 209 4.39 -11.40 -10.32
C CYS A 209 4.21 -12.87 -10.78
N CYS A 210 4.06 -13.12 -12.09
CA CYS A 210 3.83 -14.40 -12.72
C CYS A 210 5.05 -15.00 -13.45
N ASN A 211 6.21 -14.32 -13.46
CA ASN A 211 7.42 -14.89 -14.04
C ASN A 211 8.22 -15.66 -12.97
N HIS A 212 7.82 -16.91 -12.74
CA HIS A 212 8.72 -17.92 -12.20
C HIS A 212 9.29 -18.72 -13.37
N ASN A 213 10.47 -18.30 -13.84
CA ASN A 213 11.43 -19.18 -14.51
C ASN A 213 12.73 -19.13 -13.71
#